data_AF-A0A819KH19-F1
#
_entry.id   AF-A0A819KH19-F1
#
_cell.length_a   1.000
_cell.length_b   1.000
_cell.length_c   1.000
_cell.angle_alpha   90.00
_cell.angle_beta   90.00
_cell.angle_gamma   90.00
#
_symmetry.space_group_name_H-M   'P 1'
#
loop_
_entity.id
_entity.type
_entity.pdbx_description
1 polymer ?
#
loop_
_entity_poly.entity_id
_entity_poly.type
_entity_poly.pdbx_seq_one_letter_code
_entity_poly.pdbx_strand_id
1 'polypeptide(L)'
;MNLYRKIVTSAHHGHTKAHRPLYIEKFGLSHVNKILKMFTPEELIQCHIYSLEYDCQLARQLSRQTGKHVESFAMILDQFFPLWNFVKYWLGPVMTEKIIVIKKGSQTSASLLQHIDSDHLPNEYGGSCNSCSTGSNCISVYDWSNDNTDDKQEEHEEPEEHEQQKKPEE
;
A
#
# COMPACT_ATOMS: atom_id res chain seq x y z
N MET A 1 -3.53 -0.24 -11.90
CA MET A 1 -4.08 -0.02 -10.54
C MET A 1 -4.86 -1.23 -10.00
N ASN A 2 -5.90 -1.72 -10.70
CA ASN A 2 -6.71 -2.85 -10.21
C ASN A 2 -5.89 -4.13 -9.95
N LEU A 3 -4.92 -4.45 -10.80
CA LEU A 3 -4.05 -5.61 -10.62
C LEU A 3 -3.08 -5.46 -9.44
N TYR A 4 -2.47 -4.28 -9.28
CA TYR A 4 -1.58 -3.99 -8.15
C TYR A 4 -2.31 -4.12 -6.81
N ARG A 5 -3.53 -3.57 -6.72
CA ARG A 5 -4.39 -3.68 -5.53
C ARG A 5 -4.89 -5.12 -5.25
N LYS A 6 -4.86 -6.02 -6.23
CA LYS A 6 -5.14 -7.46 -6.01
C LYS A 6 -3.95 -8.18 -5.39
N ILE A 7 -2.73 -7.71 -5.62
CA ILE A 7 -1.49 -8.40 -5.22
C ILE A 7 -0.92 -7.81 -3.93
N VAL A 8 -0.97 -6.48 -3.78
CA VAL A 8 -0.59 -5.78 -2.56
C VAL A 8 -1.85 -5.51 -1.76
N THR A 9 -1.93 -6.14 -0.59
CA THR A 9 -3.07 -5.95 0.32
C THR A 9 -2.89 -4.63 1.07
N SER A 10 -3.40 -3.55 0.50
CA SER A 10 -3.39 -2.23 1.13
C SER A 10 -4.65 -1.43 0.83
N ALA A 11 -4.97 -0.50 1.73
CA ALA A 11 -5.91 0.58 1.43
C ALA A 11 -5.81 1.73 2.43
N HIS A 12 -6.40 2.85 2.02
CA HIS A 12 -6.72 3.97 2.89
C HIS A 12 -7.88 3.60 3.82
N HIS A 13 -7.82 4.08 5.06
CA HIS A 13 -8.81 3.77 6.08
C HIS A 13 -8.86 4.88 7.12
N GLY A 14 -9.89 5.73 7.10
CA GLY A 14 -10.08 6.78 8.10
C GLY A 14 -8.91 7.77 8.20
N HIS A 15 -8.68 8.30 9.40
CA HIS A 15 -7.59 9.22 9.69
C HIS A 15 -7.13 9.11 11.14
N THR A 16 -5.92 9.60 11.42
CA THR A 16 -5.41 9.74 12.78
C THR A 16 -6.16 10.82 13.57
N LYS A 17 -5.93 10.89 14.89
CA LYS A 17 -6.40 11.99 15.76
C LYS A 17 -5.88 13.36 15.33
N ALA A 18 -4.73 13.39 14.65
CA ALA A 18 -4.16 14.59 14.05
C ALA A 18 -4.75 14.91 12.66
N HIS A 19 -5.83 14.23 12.26
CA HIS A 19 -6.50 14.34 10.96
C HIS A 19 -5.65 14.01 9.74
N ARG A 20 -4.52 13.31 9.93
CA ARG A 20 -3.74 12.76 8.81
C ARG A 20 -4.46 11.57 8.20
N PRO A 21 -4.64 11.49 6.86
CA PRO A 21 -5.15 10.30 6.20
C PRO A 21 -4.35 9.08 6.63
N LEU A 22 -5.04 7.97 6.87
CA LEU A 22 -4.41 6.72 7.31
C LEU A 22 -4.40 5.72 6.15
N TYR A 23 -3.22 5.20 5.83
CA TYR A 23 -2.98 4.12 4.88
C TYR A 23 -2.45 2.89 5.62
N ILE A 24 -2.94 1.71 5.27
CA ILE A 24 -2.55 0.45 5.91
C ILE A 24 -2.12 -0.50 4.81
N GLU A 25 -0.96 -1.11 4.97
CA GLU A 25 -0.40 -2.10 4.06
C GLU A 25 0.04 -3.35 4.82
N LYS A 26 -0.50 -4.50 4.40
CA LYS A 26 -0.17 -5.81 4.94
C LYS A 26 0.96 -6.43 4.15
N PHE A 27 2.18 -5.91 4.35
CA PHE A 27 3.37 -6.34 3.65
C PHE A 27 3.64 -7.85 3.82
N GLY A 28 3.33 -8.42 4.99
CA GLY A 28 3.49 -9.85 5.26
C GLY A 28 2.68 -10.79 4.36
N LEU A 29 1.69 -10.29 3.62
CA LEU A 29 0.88 -11.05 2.67
C LEU A 29 1.29 -10.80 1.21
N SER A 30 2.18 -9.83 0.98
CA SER A 30 2.63 -9.44 -0.36
C SER A 30 3.62 -10.46 -0.91
N HIS A 31 3.30 -11.04 -2.06
CA HIS A 31 4.18 -11.98 -2.76
C HIS A 31 5.15 -11.21 -3.65
N VAL A 32 6.26 -10.73 -3.09
CA VAL A 32 7.25 -9.90 -3.81
C VAL A 32 7.71 -10.54 -5.12
N ASN A 33 7.90 -11.86 -5.14
CA ASN A 33 8.28 -12.59 -6.35
C ASN A 33 7.21 -12.54 -7.46
N LYS A 34 5.93 -12.50 -7.11
CA LYS A 34 4.84 -12.33 -8.09
C LYS A 34 4.81 -10.87 -8.58
N ILE A 35 4.97 -9.91 -7.67
CA ILE A 35 5.02 -8.48 -8.02
C ILE A 35 6.14 -8.21 -9.03
N LEU A 36 7.36 -8.67 -8.75
CA LEU A 36 8.52 -8.44 -9.61
C LEU A 36 8.45 -9.18 -10.97
N LYS A 37 7.63 -10.23 -11.07
CA LYS A 37 7.36 -10.92 -12.34
C LYS A 37 6.26 -10.26 -13.16
N MET A 38 5.34 -9.56 -12.51
CA MET A 38 4.16 -8.99 -13.14
C MET A 38 4.29 -7.51 -13.46
N PHE A 39 5.18 -6.79 -12.78
CA PHE A 39 5.37 -5.36 -12.96
C PHE A 39 6.82 -5.02 -13.27
N THR A 40 7.01 -4.05 -14.17
CA THR A 40 8.31 -3.42 -14.36
C THR A 40 8.60 -2.42 -13.23
N PRO A 41 9.87 -2.05 -13.00
CA PRO A 41 10.22 -0.99 -12.06
C PRO A 41 9.48 0.32 -12.34
N GLU A 42 9.30 0.69 -13.61
CA GLU A 42 8.61 1.91 -14.04
C GLU A 42 7.12 1.87 -13.66
N GLU A 43 6.46 0.73 -13.82
CA GLU A 43 5.07 0.55 -13.43
C GLU A 43 4.88 0.64 -11.91
N LEU A 44 5.82 0.08 -11.14
CA LEU A 44 5.82 0.21 -9.68
C LEU A 44 6.00 1.66 -9.24
N ILE A 45 6.89 2.40 -9.91
CA ILE A 45 7.09 3.84 -9.66
C ILE A 45 5.81 4.61 -9.99
N GLN A 46 5.16 4.34 -11.12
CA GLN A 46 3.89 4.99 -11.48
C GLN A 46 2.78 4.68 -10.46
N CYS A 47 2.69 3.44 -9.98
CA CYS A 47 1.76 3.06 -8.92
C CYS A 47 2.02 3.83 -7.62
N HIS A 48 3.30 4.03 -7.27
CA HIS A 48 3.70 4.82 -6.10
C HIS A 48 3.31 6.29 -6.26
N ILE A 49 3.60 6.91 -7.42
CA ILE A 49 3.24 8.30 -7.73
C ILE A 49 1.73 8.50 -7.60
N TYR A 50 0.93 7.63 -8.22
CA TYR A 50 -0.54 7.72 -8.13
C TYR A 50 -1.02 7.63 -6.68
N SER A 51 -0.43 6.77 -5.87
CA SER A 51 -0.79 6.62 -4.45
C SER A 51 -0.49 7.91 -3.67
N LEU A 52 0.67 8.52 -3.91
CA LEU A 52 1.04 9.81 -3.30
C LEU A 52 0.13 10.96 -3.74
N GLU A 53 -0.27 11.00 -5.01
CA GLU A 53 -1.22 12.01 -5.50
C GLU A 53 -2.58 11.86 -4.82
N TYR A 54 -3.03 10.62 -4.63
CA TYR A 54 -4.26 10.32 -3.92
C TYR A 54 -4.19 10.73 -2.43
N ASP A 55 -3.07 10.46 -1.75
CA ASP A 55 -2.83 10.95 -0.37
C ASP A 55 -2.91 12.47 -0.28
N CYS A 56 -2.33 13.18 -1.26
CA CYS A 56 -2.41 14.64 -1.32
C CYS A 56 -3.86 15.12 -1.51
N GLN A 57 -4.69 14.40 -2.25
CA GLN A 57 -6.11 14.73 -2.39
C GLN A 57 -6.86 14.52 -1.07
N LEU A 58 -6.65 13.40 -0.38
CA LEU A 58 -7.25 13.11 0.92
C LEU A 58 -6.85 14.15 1.97
N ALA A 59 -5.56 14.51 2.04
CA ALA A 59 -5.07 15.52 2.98
C ALA A 59 -5.76 16.88 2.76
N ARG A 60 -5.96 17.29 1.49
CA ARG A 60 -6.72 18.51 1.17
C ARG A 60 -8.19 18.42 1.57
N GLN A 61 -8.83 17.27 1.38
CA GLN A 61 -10.22 17.06 1.79
C GLN A 61 -10.37 17.17 3.31
N LEU A 62 -9.51 16.48 4.07
CA LEU A 62 -9.50 16.55 5.54
C LEU A 62 -9.16 17.96 6.04
N SER A 63 -8.29 18.68 5.32
CA SER A 63 -8.01 20.08 5.66
C SER A 63 -9.26 20.96 5.60
N ARG A 64 -10.07 20.79 4.54
CA ARG A 64 -11.33 21.52 4.36
C ARG A 64 -12.38 21.15 5.40
N GLN A 65 -12.50 19.86 5.72
CA GLN A 65 -13.50 19.35 6.66
C GLN A 65 -13.20 19.74 8.10
N THR A 66 -11.92 19.75 8.49
CA THR A 66 -11.50 19.98 9.87
C THR A 66 -11.13 21.44 10.17
N GLY A 67 -10.98 22.26 9.13
CA GLY A 67 -10.52 23.65 9.25
C GLY A 67 -9.04 23.77 9.66
N LYS A 68 -8.27 22.67 9.63
CA LYS A 68 -6.85 22.63 9.98
C LYS A 68 -6.02 22.31 8.75
N HIS A 69 -4.78 22.80 8.67
CA HIS A 69 -3.89 22.42 7.58
C HIS A 69 -3.37 20.99 7.78
N VAL A 70 -3.69 20.10 6.84
CA VAL A 70 -3.21 18.71 6.80
C VAL A 70 -2.36 18.53 5.54
N GLU A 71 -1.08 18.25 5.74
CA GLU A 71 -0.09 18.07 4.66
C GLU A 71 0.64 16.73 4.71
N SER A 72 0.33 15.90 5.71
CA SER A 72 0.99 14.62 5.94
C SER A 72 -0.04 13.51 6.12
N PHE A 73 0.40 12.29 5.85
CA PHE A 73 -0.35 11.05 6.02
C PHE A 73 0.31 10.17 7.08
N ALA A 74 -0.41 9.16 7.55
CA ALA A 74 0.08 8.13 8.46
C ALA A 74 -0.02 6.76 7.78
N MET A 75 1.00 5.93 8.00
CA MET A 75 1.11 4.63 7.38
C MET A 75 1.30 3.54 8.44
N ILE A 76 0.47 2.51 8.41
CA ILE A 76 0.68 1.26 9.16
C ILE A 76 1.26 0.23 8.18
N LEU A 77 2.51 -0.17 8.42
CA LEU A 77 3.16 -1.25 7.69
C LEU A 77 3.18 -2.51 8.56
N ASP A 78 2.29 -3.47 8.25
CA ASP A 78 2.20 -4.74 8.97
C ASP A 78 3.15 -5.76 8.33
N GLN A 79 4.29 -5.97 9.00
CA GLN A 79 5.40 -6.80 8.55
C GLN A 79 5.73 -7.89 9.57
N PHE A 80 6.04 -9.09 9.08
CA PHE A 80 6.37 -10.25 9.93
C PHE A 80 7.85 -10.32 10.33
N PHE A 81 8.75 -9.72 9.55
CA PHE A 81 10.19 -9.74 9.79
C PHE A 81 10.68 -8.40 10.38
N PRO A 82 11.69 -8.37 11.28
CA PRO A 82 12.27 -7.14 11.86
C PRO A 82 13.08 -6.31 10.86
N LEU A 83 12.41 -5.82 9.80
CA LEU A 83 12.99 -5.04 8.71
C LEU A 83 13.67 -3.76 9.18
N TRP A 84 13.18 -3.19 10.29
CA TRP A 84 13.70 -1.94 10.88
C TRP A 84 15.22 -1.94 11.11
N ASN A 85 15.78 -3.09 11.51
CA ASN A 85 17.20 -3.21 11.78
C ASN A 85 18.06 -2.99 10.52
N PHE A 86 17.50 -3.17 9.33
CA PHE A 86 18.19 -2.98 8.06
C PHE A 86 17.94 -1.58 7.50
N VAL A 87 16.67 -1.13 7.49
CA VAL A 87 16.29 0.11 6.82
C VAL A 87 16.69 1.38 7.56
N LYS A 88 16.85 1.33 8.89
CA LYS A 88 17.18 2.52 9.69
C LYS A 88 18.51 3.20 9.29
N TYR A 89 19.42 2.46 8.68
CA TYR A 89 20.72 2.99 8.23
C TYR A 89 20.62 3.81 6.95
N TRP A 90 19.56 3.61 6.16
CA TRP A 90 19.29 4.37 4.94
C TRP A 90 18.40 5.59 5.19
N LEU A 91 17.78 5.67 6.36
CA LEU A 91 16.84 6.73 6.71
C LEU A 91 17.54 7.88 7.43
N GLY A 92 17.23 9.11 7.00
CA GLY A 92 17.70 10.32 7.68
C GLY A 92 17.12 10.45 9.10
N PRO A 93 17.78 11.22 9.99
CA PRO A 93 17.40 11.33 11.42
C PRO A 93 15.96 11.79 11.63
N VAL A 94 15.50 12.77 10.84
CA VAL A 94 14.12 13.30 10.90
C VAL A 94 13.06 12.25 10.53
N MET A 95 13.38 11.33 9.62
CA MET A 95 12.46 10.25 9.25
C MET A 95 12.43 9.17 10.32
N THR A 96 13.60 8.83 10.88
CA THR A 96 13.74 7.83 11.93
C THR A 96 12.95 8.20 13.19
N GLU A 97 12.92 9.47 13.57
CA GLU A 97 12.12 9.97 14.71
C GLU A 97 10.61 9.82 14.52
N LYS A 98 10.13 9.78 13.27
CA LYS A 98 8.70 9.67 12.95
C LYS A 98 8.22 8.21 12.86
N ILE A 99 9.14 7.25 12.81
CA ILE A 99 8.82 5.82 12.65
C ILE A 99 8.68 5.17 14.03
N ILE A 100 7.47 4.69 14.32
CA ILE A 100 7.16 3.98 15.56
C ILE A 100 7.20 2.49 15.28
N VAL A 101 8.20 1.79 15.85
CA VAL A 101 8.33 0.34 15.69
C VAL A 101 7.56 -0.36 16.81
N ILE A 102 6.46 -0.99 16.44
CA ILE A 102 5.59 -1.71 17.37
C ILE A 102 5.85 -3.22 17.21
N LYS A 103 6.27 -3.89 18.28
CA LYS A 103 6.34 -5.35 18.29
C LYS A 103 4.92 -5.92 18.37
N LYS A 104 4.63 -6.92 17.54
CA LYS A 104 3.33 -7.62 17.56
C LYS A 104 3.11 -8.27 18.93
N GLY A 105 1.99 -7.99 19.57
CA GLY A 105 1.66 -8.50 20.90
C GLY A 105 0.55 -7.69 21.58
N SER A 106 0.41 -7.84 22.90
CA SER A 106 -0.65 -7.19 23.68
C SER A 106 -0.67 -5.66 23.59
N GLN A 107 0.49 -5.06 23.33
CA GLN A 107 0.65 -3.60 23.31
C GLN A 107 0.35 -2.97 21.94
N THR A 108 0.18 -3.77 20.88
CA THR A 108 0.05 -3.24 19.52
C THR A 108 -1.15 -2.31 19.38
N SER A 109 -2.32 -2.78 19.82
CA SER A 109 -3.55 -1.99 19.82
C SER A 109 -3.42 -0.75 20.69
N ALA A 110 -2.88 -0.88 21.91
CA ALA A 110 -2.70 0.23 22.83
C ALA A 110 -1.83 1.35 22.22
N SER A 111 -0.72 1.00 21.55
CA SER A 111 0.15 1.98 20.88
C SER A 111 -0.51 2.65 19.67
N LEU A 112 -1.29 1.91 18.88
CA LEU A 112 -2.02 2.48 17.74
C LEU A 112 -3.14 3.42 18.20
N LEU A 113 -3.90 3.02 19.23
CA LEU A 113 -4.99 3.79 19.82
C LEU A 113 -4.54 5.09 20.50
N GLN A 114 -3.24 5.24 20.82
CA GLN A 114 -2.70 6.54 21.22
C GLN A 114 -2.83 7.58 20.10
N HIS A 115 -2.71 7.16 18.84
CA HIS A 115 -2.60 8.03 17.67
C HIS A 115 -3.86 8.04 16.79
N ILE A 116 -4.68 6.99 16.86
CA ILE A 116 -5.84 6.76 15.99
C ILE A 116 -7.04 6.49 16.90
N ASP A 117 -8.19 7.10 16.61
CA ASP A 117 -9.42 6.80 17.33
C ASP A 117 -9.96 5.42 16.94
N SER A 118 -10.64 4.75 17.87
CA SER A 118 -11.08 3.36 17.70
C SER A 118 -11.99 3.17 16.48
N ASP A 119 -12.87 4.12 16.20
CA ASP A 119 -13.80 4.12 15.07
C ASP A 119 -13.13 4.31 13.69
N HIS A 120 -11.90 4.82 13.69
CA HIS A 120 -11.04 4.98 12.52
C HIS A 120 -9.97 3.89 12.40
N LEU A 121 -10.05 2.83 13.21
CA LEU A 121 -9.11 1.72 13.19
C LEU A 121 -9.85 0.38 13.00
N PRO A 122 -9.35 -0.54 12.15
CA PRO A 122 -9.95 -1.85 12.00
C PRO A 122 -9.88 -2.68 13.29
N ASN A 123 -10.83 -3.60 13.46
CA ASN A 123 -10.90 -4.50 14.63
C ASN A 123 -9.62 -5.34 14.82
N GLU A 124 -8.97 -5.75 13.72
CA GLU A 124 -7.69 -6.49 13.74
C GLU A 124 -6.51 -5.72 14.35
N TYR A 125 -6.59 -4.38 14.38
CA TYR A 125 -5.62 -3.50 15.04
C TYR A 125 -6.13 -2.99 16.40
N GLY A 126 -7.27 -3.50 16.88
CA GLY A 126 -7.87 -3.16 18.16
C GLY A 126 -8.82 -1.97 18.14
N GLY A 127 -9.27 -1.54 16.96
CA GLY A 127 -10.34 -0.56 16.83
C GLY A 127 -11.74 -1.18 16.86
N SER A 128 -12.72 -0.40 16.42
CA SER A 128 -14.15 -0.70 16.39
C SER A 128 -14.80 -0.39 15.05
N CYS A 129 -14.00 -0.12 14.01
CA CYS A 129 -14.52 0.22 12.69
C CYS A 129 -15.17 -1.01 12.03
N ASN A 130 -16.50 -0.98 11.90
CA ASN A 130 -17.30 -2.05 11.31
C ASN A 130 -17.92 -1.68 9.94
N SER A 131 -17.86 -0.41 9.54
CA SER A 131 -18.48 0.12 8.31
C SER A 131 -17.66 -0.11 7.04
N CYS A 132 -16.51 -0.76 7.15
CA CYS A 132 -15.53 -0.83 6.06
C CYS A 132 -15.68 -1.99 5.08
N SER A 133 -16.66 -2.87 5.28
CA SER A 133 -16.99 -3.93 4.31
C SER A 133 -17.76 -3.40 3.09
N THR A 134 -18.30 -2.19 3.15
CA THR A 134 -19.30 -1.67 2.18
C THR A 134 -18.96 -0.30 1.58
N GLY A 135 -17.85 0.33 1.98
CA GLY A 135 -17.42 1.64 1.48
C GLY A 135 -16.30 1.53 0.45
N SER A 136 -16.34 2.35 -0.60
CA SER A 136 -15.32 2.40 -1.66
C SER A 136 -13.91 2.83 -1.19
N ASN A 137 -13.77 3.26 0.07
CA ASN A 137 -12.57 3.84 0.66
C ASN A 137 -12.04 3.01 1.83
N CYS A 138 -12.22 1.70 1.80
CA CYS A 138 -11.80 0.79 2.86
C CYS A 138 -11.05 -0.41 2.29
N ILE A 139 -10.20 -1.03 3.12
CA ILE A 139 -9.54 -2.30 2.81
C ILE A 139 -10.63 -3.38 2.76
N SER A 140 -10.99 -3.86 1.57
CA SER A 140 -11.63 -5.16 1.49
C SER A 140 -10.63 -6.19 1.99
N VAL A 141 -10.98 -6.98 3.00
CA VAL A 141 -10.22 -8.18 3.33
C VAL A 141 -10.26 -9.07 2.08
N TYR A 142 -9.18 -9.09 1.31
CA TYR A 142 -9.09 -10.01 0.17
C TYR A 142 -8.92 -11.42 0.73
N ASP A 143 -9.97 -12.22 0.64
CA ASP A 143 -9.99 -13.61 1.07
C ASP A 143 -9.51 -14.50 -0.07
N TRP A 144 -8.25 -14.95 0.00
CA TRP A 144 -7.65 -15.89 -0.94
C TRP A 144 -8.38 -17.24 -0.99
N SER A 145 -9.20 -17.57 0.01
CA SER A 145 -9.93 -18.85 0.07
C SER A 145 -11.03 -18.97 -0.98
N ASN A 146 -11.43 -17.86 -1.60
CA ASN A 146 -12.51 -17.80 -2.60
C ASN A 146 -12.03 -17.61 -4.05
N ASP A 147 -10.71 -17.59 -4.29
CA ASP A 147 -10.16 -17.45 -5.64
C ASP A 147 -10.06 -18.83 -6.31
N ASN A 148 -11.21 -19.37 -6.71
CA ASN A 148 -11.27 -20.43 -7.73
C ASN A 148 -11.28 -19.76 -9.10
N THR A 149 -10.13 -19.24 -9.53
CA THR A 149 -9.93 -18.86 -10.94
C THR A 149 -9.03 -19.91 -11.59
N ASP A 150 -9.68 -20.97 -12.07
CA ASP A 150 -9.11 -21.84 -13.10
C ASP A 150 -8.86 -21.01 -14.38
N ASP A 151 -7.65 -21.19 -14.91
CA ASP A 151 -7.20 -21.03 -16.30
C ASP A 151 -7.68 -19.84 -17.16
N LYS A 152 -6.71 -19.05 -17.62
CA LYS A 152 -6.10 -19.27 -18.95
C LYS A 152 -4.80 -18.48 -19.09
N GLN A 153 -3.73 -19.21 -19.36
CA GLN A 153 -2.46 -18.70 -19.87
C GLN A 153 -2.72 -18.08 -21.25
N GLU A 154 -2.48 -16.77 -21.41
CA GLU A 154 -2.20 -16.20 -22.73
C GLU A 154 -0.68 -16.13 -22.87
N GLU A 155 -0.15 -17.00 -23.73
CA GLU A 155 1.22 -16.98 -24.21
C GLU A 155 1.48 -15.65 -24.91
N HIS A 156 2.46 -14.89 -24.42
CA HIS A 156 2.98 -13.73 -25.13
C HIS A 156 3.93 -14.23 -26.21
N GLU A 157 3.52 -14.11 -27.48
CA GLU A 157 4.40 -14.28 -28.64
C GLU A 157 5.54 -13.24 -28.60
N GLU A 158 6.79 -13.72 -28.74
CA GLU A 158 7.98 -12.89 -28.93
C GLU A 158 7.93 -12.20 -30.32
N PRO A 159 8.28 -10.91 -30.44
CA PRO A 159 8.32 -10.25 -31.74
C PRO A 159 9.55 -10.68 -32.56
N GLU A 160 9.30 -11.12 -33.80
CA GLU A 160 10.29 -11.48 -34.81
C GLU A 160 11.23 -10.30 -35.17
N GLU A 161 12.54 -10.56 -35.17
CA GLU A 161 13.57 -9.66 -35.71
C GLU A 161 13.43 -9.55 -37.23
N HIS A 162 13.16 -8.34 -37.74
CA HIS A 162 13.25 -8.05 -39.17
C HIS A 162 14.72 -7.81 -39.58
N GLU A 163 15.34 -8.84 -40.17
CA GLU A 163 16.56 -8.73 -40.98
C GLU A 163 16.33 -7.78 -42.18
N GLN A 164 17.01 -6.63 -42.19
CA GLN A 164 17.14 -5.80 -43.39
C GLN A 164 18.30 -6.32 -44.26
N GLN A 165 17.97 -7.10 -45.29
CA GLN A 165 18.88 -7.41 -46.39
C GLN A 165 19.09 -6.15 -47.26
N LYS A 166 20.33 -5.65 -47.30
CA LYS A 166 20.80 -4.67 -48.28
C LYS A 166 21.11 -5.40 -49.60
N LYS A 167 20.40 -5.05 -50.67
CA LYS A 167 20.62 -5.54 -52.04
C LYS A 167 21.83 -4.83 -52.67
N PRO A 168 22.62 -5.47 -53.56
CA PRO A 168 23.73 -4.81 -54.26
C PRO A 168 23.21 -3.95 -55.42
N GLU A 169 23.79 -2.76 -55.61
CA GLU A 169 23.66 -1.97 -56.84
C GLU A 169 24.77 -2.34 -57.83
N GLU A 170 24.40 -2.36 -59.11
CA GLU A 170 25.23 -2.66 -60.29
C GLU A 170 26.40 -1.69 -60.51
#